data_AF-A0A7C3XKS2-F1
#
_entry.id   AF-A0A7C3XKS2-F1
#
_cell.length_a   1.000
_cell.length_b   1.000
_cell.length_c   1.000
_cell.angle_alpha   90.00
_cell.angle_beta   90.00
_cell.angle_gamma   90.00
#
_symmetry.space_group_name_H-M   'P 1'
#
loop_
_entity.id
_entity.type
_entity.pdbx_description
1 polymer ?
#
loop_
_entity_poly.entity_id
_entity_poly.type
_entity_poly.pdbx_seq_one_letter_code
_entity_poly.pdbx_strand_id
1 'polypeptide(L)'
;MSSTVGHVQSRSAVSSVALAIWATVQLAALLLSAARIPLSDEFVRPAERAAVEVMLFTQFCAVAALFPLLMPNAYTVAAVAATSWPFVHLAALLASRPIVNVVSAWVYLVLWIIFLSIWRHLLRNSPRWLLIAATLALCAAVGGAILCYLRAEFAGADEASGISALCGPAVAAMALARASDSSAGPWLWMGGALSATLAIWLVLARMSSRTDARSADR
;
A
#
# COMPACT_ATOMS: atom_id res chain seq x y z
N MET A 1 36.58 34.56 18.30
CA MET A 1 35.20 34.86 17.89
C MET A 1 34.77 33.77 16.92
N SER A 2 34.29 32.65 17.45
CA SER A 2 33.87 31.49 16.65
C SER A 2 32.42 31.68 16.25
N SER A 3 32.19 31.80 14.94
CA SER A 3 30.89 31.76 14.32
C SER A 3 30.29 30.36 14.48
N THR A 4 29.42 30.24 15.48
CA THR A 4 28.38 29.22 15.58
C THR A 4 27.42 29.41 14.40
N VAL A 5 27.83 28.92 13.22
CA VAL A 5 26.94 28.79 12.07
C VAL A 5 25.94 27.70 12.43
N GLY A 6 24.78 28.14 12.91
CA GLY A 6 23.62 27.28 13.06
C GLY A 6 23.24 26.74 11.69
N HIS A 7 23.66 25.51 11.41
CA HIS A 7 23.03 24.71 10.38
C HIS A 7 21.56 24.53 10.78
N VAL A 8 20.72 25.47 10.33
CA VAL A 8 19.28 25.33 10.29
C VAL A 8 19.04 24.07 9.48
N GLN A 9 18.80 23.00 10.23
CA GLN A 9 18.50 21.66 9.80
C GLN A 9 17.43 21.78 8.72
N SER A 10 17.85 21.55 7.47
CA SER A 10 16.98 21.52 6.31
C SER A 10 15.97 20.41 6.54
N ARG A 11 14.84 20.76 7.17
CA ARG A 11 13.65 19.91 7.28
C ARG A 11 13.45 19.34 5.90
N SER A 12 13.64 18.03 5.78
CA SER A 12 13.65 17.31 4.52
C SER A 12 12.34 17.63 3.80
N ALA A 13 12.42 18.56 2.84
CA ALA A 13 11.25 19.09 2.17
C ALA A 13 10.51 17.91 1.55
N VAL A 14 9.21 17.85 1.77
CA VAL A 14 8.36 16.87 1.11
C VAL A 14 8.55 17.07 -0.39
N SER A 15 8.97 16.01 -1.10
CA SER A 15 9.19 16.10 -2.54
C SER A 15 7.86 16.39 -3.24
N SER A 16 7.66 17.63 -3.67
CA SER A 16 6.46 18.06 -4.39
C SER A 16 6.27 17.25 -5.67
N VAL A 17 7.36 16.87 -6.34
CA VAL A 17 7.33 16.03 -7.55
C VAL A 17 6.76 14.64 -7.24
N ALA A 18 7.20 14.02 -6.15
CA ALA A 18 6.70 12.70 -5.76
C ALA A 18 5.20 12.72 -5.43
N LEU A 19 4.75 13.74 -4.70
CA LEU A 19 3.33 13.94 -4.41
C LEU A 19 2.52 14.26 -5.66
N ALA A 20 3.07 15.02 -6.61
CA ALA A 20 2.41 15.31 -7.88
C ALA A 20 2.20 14.03 -8.69
N ILE A 21 3.23 13.18 -8.83
CA ILE A 21 3.12 11.87 -9.50
C ILE A 21 2.05 11.00 -8.81
N TRP A 22 2.07 10.94 -7.47
CA TRP A 22 1.08 10.22 -6.67
C TRP A 22 -0.35 10.71 -6.91
N ALA A 23 -0.57 12.02 -6.96
CA ALA A 23 -1.86 12.61 -7.23
C ALA A 23 -2.31 12.37 -8.68
N THR A 24 -1.41 12.46 -9.66
CA THR A 24 -1.70 12.19 -11.07
C THR A 24 -2.18 10.76 -11.28
N VAL A 25 -1.53 9.78 -10.64
CA VAL A 25 -1.94 8.37 -10.75
C VAL A 25 -3.35 8.15 -10.19
N GLN A 26 -3.69 8.77 -9.06
CA GLN A 26 -5.04 8.68 -8.49
C GLN A 26 -6.09 9.38 -9.35
N LEU A 27 -5.77 10.58 -9.86
CA LEU A 27 -6.66 11.30 -10.76
C LEU A 27 -6.91 10.51 -12.04
N ALA A 28 -5.88 9.90 -12.62
CA ALA A 28 -6.00 9.04 -13.80
C ALA A 28 -6.93 7.85 -13.54
N ALA A 29 -6.79 7.17 -12.39
CA ALA A 29 -7.68 6.06 -12.02
C ALA A 29 -9.14 6.50 -11.84
N LEU A 30 -9.36 7.68 -11.23
CA LEU A 30 -10.69 8.25 -11.06
C LEU A 30 -11.31 8.61 -12.41
N LEU A 31 -10.56 9.27 -13.29
CA LEU A 31 -11.00 9.66 -14.62
C LEU A 31 -11.30 8.44 -15.50
N LEU A 32 -10.47 7.39 -15.43
CA LEU A 32 -10.71 6.13 -16.13
C LEU A 32 -12.06 5.51 -15.70
N SER A 33 -12.33 5.52 -14.39
CA SER A 33 -13.59 5.00 -13.83
C SER A 33 -14.79 5.88 -14.22
N ALA A 34 -14.64 7.21 -14.17
CA ALA A 34 -15.69 8.17 -14.52
C ALA A 34 -16.01 8.17 -16.03
N ALA A 35 -15.00 7.96 -16.88
CA ALA A 35 -15.16 7.85 -18.33
C ALA A 35 -15.83 6.53 -18.77
N ARG A 36 -16.06 5.59 -17.84
CA ARG A 36 -16.69 4.29 -18.09
C ARG A 36 -16.00 3.51 -19.23
N ILE A 37 -14.67 3.61 -19.31
CA ILE A 37 -13.89 2.90 -20.33
C ILE A 37 -14.00 1.39 -20.06
N PRO A 38 -14.54 0.57 -21.00
CA PRO A 38 -14.63 -0.86 -20.80
C PRO A 38 -13.21 -1.46 -20.81
N LEU A 39 -12.76 -1.96 -19.66
CA LEU A 39 -11.43 -2.57 -19.52
C LEU A 39 -11.39 -4.04 -19.94
N SER A 40 -12.55 -4.71 -19.97
CA SER A 40 -12.76 -6.05 -20.53
C SER A 40 -14.21 -6.23 -20.96
N ASP A 41 -14.46 -7.17 -21.88
CA ASP A 41 -15.79 -7.42 -22.46
C ASP A 41 -16.82 -7.92 -21.43
N GLU A 42 -16.37 -8.50 -20.31
CA GLU A 42 -17.22 -9.08 -19.27
C GLU A 42 -17.38 -8.20 -18.02
N PHE A 43 -16.99 -6.93 -18.07
CA PHE A 43 -17.09 -6.08 -16.87
C PHE A 43 -18.53 -5.98 -16.34
N VAL A 44 -18.67 -6.17 -15.02
CA VAL A 44 -19.92 -6.00 -14.28
C VAL A 44 -20.52 -4.64 -14.62
N ARG A 45 -21.69 -4.63 -15.26
CA ARG A 45 -22.43 -3.40 -15.56
C ARG A 45 -23.30 -3.04 -14.35
N PRO A 46 -23.35 -1.76 -13.94
CA PRO A 46 -22.64 -0.61 -14.50
C PRO A 46 -21.15 -0.54 -14.09
N ALA A 47 -20.28 -0.10 -15.00
CA ALA A 47 -18.83 0.00 -14.81
C ALA A 47 -18.41 0.84 -13.57
N GLU A 48 -19.29 1.75 -13.16
CA GLU A 48 -19.13 2.59 -11.97
C GLU A 48 -18.99 1.78 -10.68
N ARG A 49 -19.60 0.59 -10.62
CA ARG A 49 -19.51 -0.29 -9.44
C ARG A 49 -18.10 -0.78 -9.16
N ALA A 50 -17.20 -0.73 -10.15
CA ALA A 50 -15.81 -1.10 -10.04
C ALA A 50 -14.89 0.07 -9.67
N ALA A 51 -15.40 1.31 -9.56
CA ALA A 51 -14.58 2.50 -9.36
C ALA A 51 -13.74 2.43 -8.06
N VAL A 52 -14.31 1.89 -6.98
CA VAL A 52 -13.60 1.71 -5.71
C VAL A 52 -12.49 0.66 -5.85
N GLU A 53 -12.77 -0.45 -6.51
CA GLU A 53 -11.79 -1.51 -6.74
C GLU A 53 -10.62 -1.04 -7.61
N VAL A 54 -10.91 -0.34 -8.72
CA VAL A 54 -9.89 0.24 -9.60
C VAL A 54 -9.03 1.26 -8.84
N MET A 55 -9.65 2.15 -8.05
CA MET A 55 -8.94 3.14 -7.26
C MET A 55 -8.03 2.49 -6.21
N LEU A 56 -8.56 1.57 -5.40
CA LEU A 56 -7.78 0.88 -4.38
C LEU A 56 -6.63 0.09 -5.02
N PHE A 57 -6.92 -0.72 -6.04
CA PHE A 57 -5.89 -1.49 -6.74
C PHE A 57 -4.77 -0.58 -7.26
N THR A 58 -5.14 0.55 -7.89
CA THR A 58 -4.17 1.52 -8.39
C THR A 58 -3.35 2.13 -7.25
N GLN A 59 -3.98 2.52 -6.14
CA GLN A 59 -3.27 3.05 -4.97
C GLN A 59 -2.30 2.03 -4.38
N PHE A 60 -2.70 0.76 -4.22
CA PHE A 60 -1.80 -0.30 -3.73
C PHE A 60 -0.59 -0.50 -4.64
N CYS A 61 -0.80 -0.59 -5.95
CA CYS A 61 0.28 -0.75 -6.93
C CYS A 61 1.19 0.47 -6.96
N ALA A 62 0.62 1.67 -6.96
CA ALA A 62 1.37 2.92 -7.00
C ALA A 62 2.20 3.12 -5.73
N VAL A 63 1.64 2.87 -4.54
CA VAL A 63 2.42 2.93 -3.30
C VAL A 63 3.50 1.85 -3.30
N ALA A 64 3.22 0.62 -3.72
CA ALA A 64 4.22 -0.45 -3.78
C ALA A 64 5.39 -0.13 -4.74
N ALA A 65 5.10 0.44 -5.90
CA ALA A 65 6.12 0.82 -6.88
C ALA A 65 6.90 2.08 -6.46
N LEU A 66 6.22 3.06 -5.87
CA LEU A 66 6.77 4.38 -5.60
C LEU A 66 7.23 4.56 -4.14
N PHE A 67 7.08 3.59 -3.23
CA PHE A 67 7.48 3.77 -1.83
C PHE A 67 8.95 4.23 -1.63
N PRO A 68 9.95 3.79 -2.44
CA PRO A 68 11.32 4.29 -2.35
C PRO A 68 11.43 5.79 -2.56
N LEU A 69 10.50 6.37 -3.32
CA LEU A 69 10.41 7.80 -3.59
C LEU A 69 9.47 8.50 -2.60
N LEU A 70 8.30 7.92 -2.32
CA LEU A 70 7.19 8.57 -1.57
C LEU A 70 7.36 8.63 -0.06
N MET A 71 8.14 7.74 0.55
CA MET A 71 8.18 7.62 2.03
C MET A 71 9.50 8.06 2.71
N PRO A 72 10.18 9.17 2.33
CA PRO A 72 11.45 9.54 2.97
C PRO A 72 11.26 9.92 4.43
N ASN A 73 10.08 10.46 4.76
CA ASN A 73 9.75 11.03 6.05
C ASN A 73 8.33 10.64 6.45
N ALA A 74 8.06 10.61 7.76
CA ALA A 74 6.73 10.40 8.31
C ALA A 74 5.69 11.43 7.81
N TYR A 75 6.11 12.68 7.57
CA TYR A 75 5.24 13.71 6.99
C TYR A 75 4.74 13.34 5.59
N THR A 76 5.61 12.77 4.73
CA THR A 76 5.19 12.37 3.39
C THR A 76 4.29 11.15 3.44
N VAL A 77 4.54 10.22 4.37
CA VAL A 77 3.65 9.08 4.65
C VAL A 77 2.25 9.57 5.05
N ALA A 78 2.17 10.52 6.00
CA ALA A 78 0.91 11.12 6.42
C ALA A 78 0.22 11.87 5.26
N ALA A 79 0.97 12.59 4.42
CA ALA A 79 0.43 13.27 3.25
C ALA A 79 -0.14 12.27 2.22
N VAL A 80 0.57 11.18 1.94
CA VAL A 80 0.11 10.11 1.02
C VAL A 80 -1.16 9.44 1.57
N ALA A 81 -1.20 9.14 2.87
CA ALA A 81 -2.37 8.56 3.54
C ALA A 81 -3.57 9.53 3.61
N ALA A 82 -3.33 10.81 3.88
CA ALA A 82 -4.38 11.82 3.94
C ALA A 82 -4.95 12.13 2.55
N THR A 83 -4.09 12.19 1.54
CA THR A 83 -4.51 12.44 0.15
C THR A 83 -5.19 11.24 -0.49
N SER A 84 -4.96 10.01 -0.04
CA SER A 84 -5.68 8.84 -0.58
C SER A 84 -7.17 8.83 -0.23
N TRP A 85 -7.53 9.40 0.92
CA TRP A 85 -8.91 9.46 1.43
C TRP A 85 -9.90 10.11 0.45
N PRO A 86 -9.70 11.36 -0.03
CA PRO A 86 -10.66 12.00 -0.92
C PRO A 86 -10.87 11.24 -2.24
N PHE A 87 -9.82 10.62 -2.81
CA PHE A 87 -9.97 9.85 -4.05
C PHE A 87 -10.74 8.54 -3.85
N VAL A 88 -10.48 7.84 -2.74
CA VAL A 88 -11.27 6.65 -2.36
C VAL A 88 -12.72 7.03 -2.07
N HIS A 89 -12.95 8.16 -1.40
CA HIS A 89 -14.28 8.66 -1.11
C HIS A 89 -15.05 9.04 -2.39
N LEU A 90 -14.43 9.77 -3.32
CA LEU A 90 -15.04 10.09 -4.61
C LEU A 90 -15.36 8.82 -5.41
N ALA A 91 -14.45 7.85 -5.44
CA ALA A 91 -14.68 6.56 -6.07
C ALA A 91 -15.87 5.81 -5.43
N ALA A 92 -16.05 5.92 -4.11
CA ALA A 92 -17.19 5.35 -3.40
C ALA A 92 -18.52 6.01 -3.76
N LEU A 93 -18.54 7.34 -3.93
CA LEU A 93 -19.71 8.07 -4.41
C LEU A 93 -20.09 7.63 -5.83
N LEU A 94 -19.10 7.51 -6.73
CA LEU A 94 -19.28 6.98 -8.09
C LEU A 94 -19.85 5.55 -8.07
N ALA A 95 -19.32 4.68 -7.20
CA ALA A 95 -19.76 3.29 -7.10
C ALA A 95 -21.05 3.09 -6.28
N SER A 96 -21.61 4.16 -5.70
CA SER A 96 -22.73 4.09 -4.74
C SER A 96 -22.49 3.07 -3.61
N ARG A 97 -21.24 3.00 -3.10
CA ARG A 97 -20.84 2.03 -2.07
C ARG A 97 -21.06 2.59 -0.64
N PRO A 98 -21.47 1.75 0.33
CA PRO A 98 -21.55 2.16 1.73
C PRO A 98 -20.21 2.66 2.26
N ILE A 99 -20.21 3.83 2.89
CA ILE A 99 -18.97 4.49 3.36
C ILE A 99 -18.22 3.65 4.41
N VAL A 100 -18.94 2.87 5.22
CA VAL A 100 -18.34 2.04 6.29
C VAL A 100 -17.34 1.04 5.72
N ASN A 101 -17.71 0.31 4.65
CA ASN A 101 -16.84 -0.68 4.00
C ASN A 101 -15.60 -0.02 3.36
N VAL A 102 -15.82 1.17 2.80
CA VAL A 102 -14.79 1.98 2.16
C VAL A 102 -13.79 2.50 3.19
N VAL A 103 -14.26 2.91 4.38
CA VAL A 103 -13.38 3.28 5.50
C VAL A 103 -12.49 2.11 5.91
N SER A 104 -13.05 0.90 6.04
CA SER A 104 -12.26 -0.29 6.39
C SER A 104 -11.17 -0.59 5.36
N ALA A 105 -11.49 -0.51 4.06
CA ALA A 105 -10.51 -0.68 2.99
C ALA A 105 -9.44 0.43 2.98
N TRP A 106 -9.82 1.68 3.29
CA TRP A 106 -8.87 2.79 3.41
C TRP A 106 -7.94 2.61 4.62
N VAL A 107 -8.47 2.23 5.79
CA VAL A 107 -7.64 1.92 6.98
C VAL A 107 -6.64 0.81 6.64
N TYR A 108 -7.08 -0.22 5.90
CA TYR A 108 -6.21 -1.28 5.44
C TYR A 108 -5.08 -0.79 4.51
N LEU A 109 -5.39 0.13 3.58
CA LEU A 109 -4.39 0.81 2.76
C LEU A 109 -3.40 1.63 3.61
N VAL A 110 -3.87 2.34 4.63
CA VAL A 110 -3.00 3.11 5.54
C VAL A 110 -2.03 2.17 6.28
N LEU A 111 -2.50 1.02 6.76
CA LEU A 111 -1.63 0.01 7.38
C LEU A 111 -0.59 -0.52 6.39
N TRP A 112 -0.96 -0.74 5.13
CA TRP A 112 -0.03 -1.11 4.07
C TRP A 112 1.03 -0.03 3.80
N ILE A 113 0.62 1.24 3.76
CA ILE A 113 1.54 2.38 3.63
C ILE A 113 2.53 2.41 4.81
N ILE A 114 2.06 2.22 6.05
CA ILE A 114 2.89 2.17 7.25
C ILE A 114 3.88 1.01 7.17
N PHE A 115 3.41 -0.18 6.78
CA PHE A 115 4.24 -1.37 6.57
C PHE A 115 5.40 -1.08 5.60
N LEU A 116 5.11 -0.47 4.44
CA LEU A 116 6.14 -0.10 3.46
C LEU A 116 7.08 1.00 3.96
N SER A 117 6.58 1.95 4.76
CA SER A 117 7.41 2.97 5.40
C SER A 117 8.42 2.34 6.37
N ILE A 118 8.00 1.33 7.13
CA ILE A 118 8.90 0.58 8.02
C ILE A 118 9.97 -0.12 7.19
N TRP A 119 9.57 -0.86 6.14
CA TRP A 119 10.51 -1.53 5.23
C TRP A 119 11.54 -0.57 4.63
N ARG A 120 11.11 0.61 4.17
CA ARG A 120 12.04 1.62 3.68
C ARG A 120 13.05 2.05 4.73
N HIS A 121 12.63 2.23 5.98
CA HIS A 121 13.52 2.61 7.06
C HIS A 121 14.55 1.52 7.34
N LEU A 122 14.13 0.24 7.37
CA LEU A 122 15.04 -0.90 7.53
C LEU A 122 16.08 -0.98 6.40
N LEU A 123 15.67 -0.69 5.17
CA LEU A 123 16.49 -0.86 3.97
C LEU A 123 17.24 0.41 3.55
N ARG A 124 17.19 1.49 4.35
CA ARG A 124 17.75 2.80 3.99
C ARG A 124 19.24 2.75 3.66
N ASN A 125 19.98 1.83 4.26
CA ASN A 125 21.43 1.71 4.10
C ASN A 125 21.84 0.98 2.82
N SER A 126 20.90 0.41 2.05
CA SER A 126 21.22 -0.42 0.89
C SER A 126 20.26 -0.18 -0.28
N PRO A 127 20.64 0.64 -1.29
CA PRO A 127 19.75 0.99 -2.40
C PRO A 127 19.33 -0.23 -3.23
N ARG A 128 20.19 -1.25 -3.35
CA ARG A 128 19.87 -2.50 -4.07
C ARG A 128 18.71 -3.25 -3.41
N TRP A 129 18.75 -3.39 -2.08
CA TRP A 129 17.69 -4.07 -1.33
C TRP A 129 16.37 -3.29 -1.36
N LEU A 130 16.44 -1.96 -1.41
CA LEU A 130 15.26 -1.11 -1.56
C LEU A 130 14.52 -1.39 -2.88
N LEU A 131 15.25 -1.57 -3.99
CA LEU A 131 14.66 -1.93 -5.28
C LEU A 131 14.04 -3.33 -5.26
N ILE A 132 14.75 -4.31 -4.68
CA ILE A 132 14.21 -5.68 -4.52
C ILE A 132 12.92 -5.66 -3.70
N ALA A 133 12.89 -4.89 -2.61
CA ALA A 133 11.70 -4.73 -1.78
C ALA A 133 10.53 -4.08 -2.53
N ALA A 134 10.79 -3.09 -3.39
CA ALA A 134 9.77 -2.50 -4.27
C ALA A 134 9.19 -3.52 -5.26
N THR A 135 10.06 -4.32 -5.87
CA THR A 135 9.62 -5.42 -6.74
C THR A 135 8.77 -6.44 -5.97
N LEU A 136 9.20 -6.87 -4.78
CA LEU A 136 8.45 -7.81 -3.95
C LEU A 136 7.10 -7.25 -3.51
N ALA A 137 7.04 -5.98 -3.09
CA ALA A 137 5.79 -5.32 -2.71
C ALA A 137 4.83 -5.23 -3.91
N LEU A 138 5.34 -4.92 -5.10
CA LEU A 138 4.55 -4.86 -6.33
C LEU A 138 4.08 -6.24 -6.76
N CYS A 139 4.95 -7.27 -6.69
CA CYS A 139 4.59 -8.66 -6.92
C CYS A 139 3.51 -9.13 -5.95
N ALA A 140 3.56 -8.73 -4.67
CA ALA A 140 2.51 -9.07 -3.71
C ALA A 140 1.18 -8.38 -4.07
N ALA A 141 1.20 -7.11 -4.45
CA ALA A 141 0.00 -6.35 -4.80
C ALA A 141 -0.65 -6.84 -6.12
N VAL A 142 0.16 -6.98 -7.18
CA VAL A 142 -0.30 -7.36 -8.53
C VAL A 142 -0.43 -8.87 -8.68
N GLY A 143 0.59 -9.62 -8.28
CA GLY A 143 0.62 -11.08 -8.40
C GLY A 143 -0.49 -11.74 -7.59
N GLY A 144 -0.83 -11.17 -6.44
CA GLY A 144 -2.00 -11.59 -5.68
C GLY A 144 -3.31 -11.46 -6.46
N ALA A 145 -3.53 -10.33 -7.14
CA ALA A 145 -4.70 -10.13 -8.00
C ALA A 145 -4.73 -11.08 -9.20
N ILE A 146 -3.58 -11.30 -9.85
CA ILE A 146 -3.45 -12.25 -10.96
C ILE A 146 -3.77 -13.68 -10.50
N LEU A 147 -3.21 -14.11 -9.36
CA LEU A 147 -3.50 -15.44 -8.81
C LEU A 147 -4.97 -15.61 -8.46
N CYS A 148 -5.60 -14.58 -7.90
CA CYS A 148 -7.03 -14.63 -7.62
C CYS A 148 -7.88 -14.68 -8.89
N TYR A 149 -7.49 -13.96 -9.94
CA TYR A 149 -8.13 -14.04 -11.25
C TYR A 149 -8.02 -15.44 -11.85
N LEU A 150 -6.80 -16.00 -11.92
CA LEU A 150 -6.56 -17.36 -12.42
C LEU A 150 -7.33 -18.39 -11.60
N ARG A 151 -7.40 -18.23 -10.27
CA ARG A 151 -8.21 -19.10 -9.42
C ARG A 151 -9.69 -18.99 -9.76
N ALA A 152 -10.22 -17.77 -9.94
CA ALA A 152 -11.63 -17.58 -10.27
C ALA A 152 -11.99 -18.19 -11.64
N GLU A 153 -11.06 -18.12 -12.60
CA GLU A 153 -11.24 -18.68 -13.94
C GLU A 153 -11.14 -20.20 -13.97
N PHE A 154 -10.18 -20.78 -13.24
CA PHE A 154 -9.83 -22.20 -13.36
C PHE A 154 -10.31 -23.08 -12.20
N ALA A 155 -10.70 -22.53 -11.05
CA ALA A 155 -11.28 -23.32 -9.96
C ALA A 155 -12.76 -23.62 -10.24
N GLY A 156 -13.19 -24.85 -9.96
CA GLY A 156 -14.60 -25.22 -10.03
C GLY A 156 -15.47 -24.36 -9.10
N ALA A 157 -16.76 -24.22 -9.41
CA ALA A 157 -17.71 -23.35 -8.69
C ALA A 157 -17.73 -23.58 -7.16
N ASP A 158 -17.42 -24.79 -6.69
CA ASP A 158 -17.44 -25.15 -5.28
C ASP A 158 -16.21 -24.66 -4.47
N GLU A 159 -15.08 -24.33 -5.11
CA GLU A 159 -13.83 -23.96 -4.41
C GLU A 159 -13.54 -22.45 -4.35
N ALA A 160 -14.37 -21.62 -4.99
CA ALA A 160 -14.11 -20.19 -5.15
C ALA A 160 -14.29 -19.36 -3.85
N SER A 161 -15.02 -19.86 -2.86
CA SER A 161 -15.55 -19.05 -1.75
C SER A 161 -14.59 -18.82 -0.57
N GLY A 162 -13.55 -19.66 -0.39
CA GLY A 162 -12.83 -19.75 0.90
C GLY A 162 -11.50 -18.99 1.02
N ILE A 163 -10.80 -18.68 -0.08
CA ILE A 163 -9.35 -18.34 -0.03
C ILE A 163 -9.03 -16.91 -0.51
N SER A 164 -10.03 -16.13 -0.91
CA SER A 164 -9.82 -14.84 -1.59
C SER A 164 -9.02 -13.80 -0.80
N ALA A 165 -8.97 -13.90 0.54
CA ALA A 165 -8.20 -12.97 1.38
C ALA A 165 -6.67 -13.21 1.36
N LEU A 166 -6.20 -14.38 0.94
CA LEU A 166 -4.77 -14.72 0.85
C LEU A 166 -4.13 -14.27 -0.46
N CYS A 167 -4.92 -13.78 -1.42
CA CYS A 167 -4.48 -13.27 -2.72
C CYS A 167 -3.82 -11.89 -2.65
N GLY A 168 -3.10 -11.57 -1.57
CA GLY A 168 -2.35 -10.32 -1.43
C GLY A 168 -3.15 -9.09 -1.01
N PRO A 169 -2.46 -7.98 -0.72
CA PRO A 169 -3.02 -6.83 -0.01
C PRO A 169 -4.07 -6.07 -0.82
N ALA A 170 -3.87 -5.93 -2.14
CA ALA A 170 -4.82 -5.20 -2.98
C ALA A 170 -6.17 -5.95 -3.07
N VAL A 171 -6.14 -7.27 -3.24
CA VAL A 171 -7.36 -8.09 -3.26
C VAL A 171 -8.05 -8.11 -1.91
N ALA A 172 -7.28 -8.21 -0.83
CA ALA A 172 -7.81 -8.15 0.53
C ALA A 172 -8.55 -6.82 0.80
N ALA A 173 -8.00 -5.69 0.34
CA ALA A 173 -8.66 -4.38 0.43
C ALA A 173 -9.95 -4.30 -0.40
N MET A 174 -9.94 -4.85 -1.63
CA MET A 174 -11.14 -4.92 -2.46
C MET A 174 -12.23 -5.80 -1.81
N ALA A 175 -11.84 -6.90 -1.17
CA ALA A 175 -12.76 -7.75 -0.42
C ALA A 175 -13.39 -7.00 0.75
N LEU A 176 -12.62 -6.22 1.52
CA LEU A 176 -13.14 -5.36 2.60
C LEU A 176 -14.12 -4.29 2.07
N ALA A 177 -13.84 -3.70 0.90
CA ALA A 177 -14.73 -2.71 0.30
C ALA A 177 -16.07 -3.32 -0.17
N ARG A 178 -16.08 -4.62 -0.52
CA ARG A 178 -17.27 -5.35 -0.99
C ARG A 178 -18.11 -5.95 0.12
N ALA A 179 -17.47 -6.43 1.19
CA ALA A 179 -18.12 -7.26 2.19
C ALA A 179 -19.19 -6.48 2.98
N SER A 180 -20.38 -7.07 3.13
CA SER A 180 -21.37 -6.61 4.11
C SER A 180 -20.96 -6.98 5.54
N ASP A 181 -20.17 -8.05 5.69
CA ASP A 181 -19.74 -8.59 6.98
C ASP A 181 -18.22 -8.49 7.16
N SER A 182 -17.82 -8.28 8.42
CA SER A 182 -16.42 -8.09 8.80
C SER A 182 -15.62 -9.39 8.62
N SER A 183 -15.03 -9.58 7.43
CA SER A 183 -14.13 -10.70 7.18
C SER A 183 -12.80 -10.49 7.93
N ALA A 184 -12.44 -11.43 8.82
CA ALA A 184 -11.20 -11.37 9.58
C ALA A 184 -9.94 -11.66 8.75
N GLY A 185 -10.10 -12.37 7.62
CA GLY A 185 -9.01 -12.84 6.76
C GLY A 185 -8.01 -11.75 6.34
N PRO A 186 -8.46 -10.63 5.73
CA PRO A 186 -7.59 -9.51 5.36
C PRO A 186 -6.74 -9.00 6.53
N TRP A 187 -7.36 -8.84 7.70
CA TRP A 187 -6.71 -8.32 8.90
C TRP A 187 -5.67 -9.28 9.47
N LEU A 188 -5.93 -10.59 9.43
CA LEU A 188 -4.95 -11.60 9.85
C LEU A 188 -3.70 -11.58 8.96
N TRP A 189 -3.87 -11.45 7.64
CA TRP A 189 -2.75 -11.34 6.72
C TRP A 189 -1.89 -10.09 7.01
N MET A 190 -2.54 -8.94 7.18
CA MET A 190 -1.84 -7.67 7.49
C MET A 190 -1.14 -7.74 8.85
N GLY A 191 -1.83 -8.29 9.85
CA GLY A 191 -1.26 -8.52 11.18
C GLY A 191 -0.01 -9.40 11.10
N GLY A 192 -0.08 -10.53 10.39
CA GLY A 192 1.05 -11.41 10.17
C GLY A 192 2.23 -10.72 9.48
N ALA A 193 1.97 -9.94 8.43
CA ALA A 193 3.00 -9.19 7.71
C ALA A 193 3.70 -8.13 8.59
N LEU A 194 2.92 -7.37 9.37
CA LEU A 194 3.44 -6.38 10.32
C LEU A 194 4.24 -7.05 11.45
N SER A 195 3.73 -8.14 12.02
CA SER A 195 4.43 -8.91 13.07
C SER A 195 5.76 -9.47 12.57
N ALA A 196 5.79 -10.06 11.36
CA ALA A 196 7.02 -10.57 10.76
C ALA A 196 8.05 -9.44 10.54
N THR A 197 7.61 -8.29 10.06
CA THR A 197 8.48 -7.11 9.85
C THR A 197 9.05 -6.59 11.16
N LEU A 198 8.21 -6.49 12.20
CA LEU A 198 8.64 -6.04 13.53
C LEU A 198 9.66 -7.02 14.12
N ALA A 199 9.44 -8.33 13.98
CA ALA A 199 10.38 -9.35 14.43
C ALA A 199 11.75 -9.22 13.74
N ILE A 200 11.76 -9.06 12.41
CA ILE A 200 13.00 -8.83 11.65
C ILE A 200 13.71 -7.56 12.14
N TRP A 201 12.97 -6.46 12.32
CA TRP A 201 13.52 -5.20 12.82
C TRP A 201 14.18 -5.37 14.19
N LEU A 202 13.52 -6.05 15.14
CA LEU A 202 14.04 -6.29 16.48
C LEU A 202 15.33 -7.15 16.46
N VAL A 203 15.40 -8.14 15.58
CA VAL A 203 16.61 -8.97 15.42
C VAL A 203 17.77 -8.13 14.89
N LEU A 204 17.53 -7.31 13.87
CA LEU A 204 18.55 -6.43 13.30
C LEU A 204 19.04 -5.38 14.31
N ALA A 205 18.13 -4.75 15.06
CA ALA A 205 18.47 -3.78 16.10
C ALA A 205 19.30 -4.39 17.25
N ARG A 206 19.06 -5.66 17.59
CA ARG A 206 19.88 -6.39 18.57
C ARG A 206 21.27 -6.74 18.06
N MET A 207 21.44 -6.91 16.75
CA MET A 207 22.75 -7.21 16.16
C MET A 207 23.64 -5.98 16.07
N SER A 208 23.08 -4.80 15.79
CA SER A 208 23.86 -3.56 15.73
C SER A 208 24.47 -3.21 17.09
N SER A 209 23.70 -3.32 18.18
CA SER A 209 24.19 -2.99 19.53
C SER A 209 25.34 -3.87 20.01
N ARG A 210 25.42 -5.12 19.54
CA ARG A 210 26.54 -6.03 19.86
C ARG A 210 27.85 -5.64 19.15
N THR A 211 27.75 -4.98 18.00
CA THR A 211 28.92 -4.58 17.22
C THR A 211 29.58 -3.36 17.87
N ASP A 212 28.77 -2.41 18.33
CA ASP A 212 29.24 -1.19 19.00
C ASP A 212 29.97 -1.51 20.32
N ALA A 213 29.46 -2.48 21.09
CA ALA A 213 30.11 -2.92 22.33
C ALA A 213 31.51 -3.51 22.10
N ARG A 214 31.71 -4.27 21.02
CA ARG A 214 33.02 -4.88 20.69
C ARG A 214 34.05 -3.86 20.21
N SER A 215 33.63 -2.72 19.66
CA SER A 215 34.54 -1.64 19.28
C SER A 215 34.99 -0.77 20.46
N ALA A 216 34.29 -0.81 21.60
CA ALA A 216 34.66 -0.01 22.78
C ALA A 216 35.75 -0.67 23.64
N ASP A 217 35.92 -1.99 23.55
CA ASP A 217 36.92 -2.75 24.30
C ASP A 217 38.30 -2.83 23.61
N ARG A 218 38.46 -2.21 22.43
CA ARG A 218 39.72 -2.17 21.67
C ARG A 218 40.33 -0.78 21.71
#